data_AF-A0AAR2J4Y3-F1
#
_entry.id   AF-A0AAR2J4Y3-F1
#
_cell.length_a   1.000
_cell.length_b   1.000
_cell.length_c   1.000
_cell.angle_alpha   90.00
_cell.angle_beta   90.00
_cell.angle_gamma   90.00
#
_symmetry.space_group_name_H-M   'P 1'
#
loop_
_entity.id
_entity.type
_entity.pdbx_description
1 polymer ?
#
loop_
_entity_poly.entity_id
_entity_poly.type
_entity_poly.pdbx_seq_one_letter_code
_entity_poly.pdbx_strand_id
1 'polypeptide(L)'
;MAASLLSRRAASLLGISALKSFLPALSEAGVLQQIAGYNPRPLRLNLKDPYIPDKSSEKTPEWQKTERYDRKVFARHGSASGVSPALLWPSPAQLEQIIAEEKQWHPALEETLEKVAAKEKEIAAKRLAREKLIAASMAKMPKMIADWRKEKQDARRKKREEKAKKERLLAEARERFGYALDPRSPKFLEMVAEIEKEERKKRKLLKRRKKEEEQGLAPSAPAATESA
;
A
#
# COMPACT_ATOMS: atom_id res chain seq x y z
N MET A 1 6.07 42.83 -38.09
CA MET A 1 4.76 42.88 -38.77
C MET A 1 3.72 42.38 -37.77
N ALA A 2 3.20 43.19 -36.82
CA ALA A 2 2.20 44.26 -36.97
C ALA A 2 1.00 43.80 -37.83
N ALA A 3 -0.28 43.87 -37.44
CA ALA A 3 -0.91 44.46 -36.26
C ALA A 3 -2.29 43.81 -36.01
N SER A 4 -2.72 43.85 -34.75
CA SER A 4 -4.09 43.69 -34.28
C SER A 4 -5.01 44.78 -34.83
N LEU A 5 -6.24 44.42 -35.24
CA LEU A 5 -7.30 45.41 -35.50
C LEU A 5 -8.49 45.19 -34.55
N LEU A 6 -8.38 45.84 -33.40
CA LEU A 6 -9.52 46.33 -32.64
C LEU A 6 -10.31 47.31 -33.52
N SER A 7 -11.60 47.06 -33.75
CA SER A 7 -12.52 48.14 -34.12
C SER A 7 -13.61 48.25 -33.06
N ARG A 8 -13.47 49.30 -32.25
CA ARG A 8 -14.50 49.81 -31.35
C ARG A 8 -15.61 50.39 -32.20
N ARG A 9 -16.85 49.90 -32.07
CA ARG A 9 -18.03 50.62 -32.58
C ARG A 9 -18.55 51.51 -31.46
N ALA A 10 -18.25 52.80 -31.56
CA ALA A 10 -18.96 53.84 -30.85
C ALA A 10 -20.34 54.01 -31.52
N ALA A 11 -21.41 53.87 -30.74
CA ALA A 11 -22.75 54.23 -31.18
C ALA A 11 -22.98 55.71 -30.85
N SER A 12 -23.03 56.58 -31.87
CA SER A 12 -23.53 57.94 -31.74
C SER A 12 -25.02 57.96 -32.06
N LEU A 13 -25.82 58.34 -31.06
CA LEU A 13 -27.24 58.63 -31.18
C LEU A 13 -27.43 60.05 -31.75
N LEU A 14 -28.01 60.15 -32.95
CA LEU A 14 -28.67 61.36 -33.49
C LEU A 14 -29.81 60.81 -34.37
N GLY A 15 -31.09 60.92 -34.01
CA GLY A 15 -31.82 62.17 -33.83
C GLY A 15 -32.53 62.49 -35.15
N ILE A 16 -33.69 61.86 -35.40
CA ILE A 16 -34.47 62.08 -36.62
C ILE A 16 -35.23 63.39 -36.46
N SER A 17 -34.78 64.43 -37.15
CA SER A 17 -35.58 65.63 -37.43
C SER A 17 -35.80 65.76 -38.93
N ALA A 18 -37.07 65.82 -39.30
CA ALA A 18 -37.59 65.89 -40.66
C ALA A 18 -36.97 67.01 -41.50
N LEU A 19 -36.64 66.71 -42.76
CA LEU A 19 -36.56 67.69 -43.85
C LEU A 19 -36.99 67.06 -45.18
N LYS A 20 -37.84 67.82 -45.88
CA LYS A 20 -38.46 67.55 -47.18
C LYS A 20 -37.45 67.71 -48.33
N SER A 21 -37.78 67.08 -49.47
CA SER A 21 -37.16 67.17 -50.82
C SER A 21 -35.69 66.71 -50.86
N PHE A 22 -35.24 65.88 -51.78
CA PHE A 22 -35.17 66.11 -53.22
C PHE A 22 -35.17 64.77 -53.97
N LEU A 23 -35.96 64.67 -55.04
CA LEU A 23 -35.75 63.66 -56.09
C LEU A 23 -34.86 64.30 -57.18
N PRO A 24 -33.76 63.65 -57.60
CA PRO A 24 -33.21 63.88 -58.93
C PRO A 24 -33.73 62.82 -59.90
N ALA A 25 -34.16 63.31 -61.06
CA ALA A 25 -34.54 62.52 -62.22
C ALA A 25 -33.28 61.95 -62.92
N LEU A 26 -33.31 60.62 -63.08
CA LEU A 26 -32.81 59.79 -64.20
C LEU A 26 -31.31 59.80 -64.58
N SER A 27 -30.69 58.60 -64.53
CA SER A 27 -29.65 58.20 -65.48
C SER A 27 -29.73 56.70 -65.76
N GLU A 28 -29.57 56.38 -67.04
CA GLU A 28 -29.90 55.15 -67.75
C GLU A 28 -28.83 54.06 -67.53
N ALA A 29 -29.15 53.09 -66.69
CA ALA A 29 -28.55 51.75 -66.75
C ALA A 29 -29.58 50.78 -66.16
N GLY A 30 -30.20 49.99 -67.04
CA GLY A 30 -31.23 49.04 -66.70
C GLY A 30 -30.72 47.93 -65.77
N VAL A 31 -30.81 48.16 -64.47
CA VAL A 31 -31.06 47.10 -63.49
C VAL A 31 -32.09 47.66 -62.52
N LEU A 32 -33.37 47.46 -62.84
CA LEU A 32 -34.44 47.50 -61.85
C LEU A 32 -34.14 46.37 -60.85
N GLN A 33 -33.29 46.62 -59.85
CA GLN A 33 -33.33 45.82 -58.64
C GLN A 33 -34.69 46.08 -58.01
N GLN A 34 -35.65 45.23 -58.38
CA GLN A 34 -36.85 45.02 -57.59
C GLN A 34 -36.39 44.42 -56.25
N ILE A 35 -35.83 45.26 -55.37
CA ILE A 35 -35.61 44.89 -53.99
C ILE A 35 -37.01 44.83 -53.40
N ALA A 36 -37.58 43.63 -53.36
CA ALA A 36 -38.82 43.40 -52.68
C ALA A 36 -38.64 43.81 -51.21
N GLY A 37 -39.24 44.95 -50.84
CA GLY A 37 -39.16 45.52 -49.51
C GLY A 37 -40.02 44.74 -48.52
N TYR A 38 -39.66 43.48 -48.27
CA TYR A 38 -40.29 42.70 -47.20
C TYR A 38 -39.78 43.23 -45.85
N ASN A 39 -40.69 43.76 -45.03
CA ASN A 39 -40.34 44.21 -43.69
C ASN A 39 -39.98 42.97 -42.84
N PRO A 40 -38.74 42.81 -42.37
CA PRO A 40 -38.37 41.65 -41.58
C PRO A 40 -39.15 41.67 -40.27
N ARG A 41 -39.55 40.49 -39.80
CA ARG A 41 -40.22 40.37 -38.51
C ARG A 41 -39.30 40.89 -37.40
N PRO A 42 -39.85 41.56 -36.37
CA PRO A 42 -39.05 42.06 -35.27
C PRO A 42 -38.30 40.91 -34.56
N LEU A 43 -37.07 41.20 -34.13
CA LEU A 43 -36.25 40.25 -33.39
C LEU A 43 -36.89 39.95 -32.03
N ARG A 44 -37.11 38.67 -31.73
CA ARG A 44 -37.62 38.21 -30.43
C ARG A 44 -36.46 38.06 -29.44
N LEU A 45 -36.10 39.13 -28.74
CA LEU A 45 -35.07 39.13 -27.70
C LEU A 45 -35.69 39.28 -26.31
N ASN A 46 -35.30 38.41 -25.37
CA ASN A 46 -35.74 38.46 -23.96
C ASN A 46 -34.75 39.29 -23.13
N LEU A 47 -34.82 40.62 -23.25
CA LEU A 47 -33.78 41.51 -22.69
C LEU A 47 -34.16 42.18 -21.36
N LYS A 48 -35.42 42.18 -20.95
CA LYS A 48 -35.89 43.04 -19.86
C LYS A 48 -36.29 42.26 -18.61
N ASP A 49 -37.26 41.37 -18.73
CA ASP A 49 -37.89 40.84 -17.52
C ASP A 49 -37.36 39.44 -17.18
N PRO A 50 -36.96 39.20 -15.92
CA PRO A 50 -36.64 37.86 -15.48
C PRO A 50 -37.88 36.98 -15.61
N TYR A 51 -37.71 35.78 -16.17
CA TYR A 51 -38.78 34.78 -16.18
C TYR A 51 -39.00 34.27 -14.75
N ILE A 52 -40.19 34.53 -14.20
CA ILE A 52 -40.60 34.05 -12.88
C ILE A 52 -41.69 32.99 -13.11
N PRO A 53 -41.41 31.70 -12.85
CA PRO A 53 -42.40 30.65 -13.04
C PRO A 53 -43.48 30.70 -11.95
N ASP A 54 -44.69 30.30 -12.30
CA ASP A 54 -45.72 30.02 -11.31
C ASP A 54 -45.42 28.71 -10.59
N LYS A 55 -45.15 28.80 -9.29
CA LYS A 55 -44.79 27.65 -8.44
C LYS A 55 -45.98 26.72 -8.19
N SER A 56 -47.21 27.23 -8.27
CA SER A 56 -48.45 26.47 -8.04
C SER A 56 -48.87 25.63 -9.24
N SER A 57 -48.40 25.97 -10.44
CA SER A 57 -48.75 25.28 -11.67
C SER A 57 -48.08 23.90 -11.78
N GLU A 58 -48.83 22.90 -12.23
CA GLU A 58 -48.31 21.57 -12.58
C GLU A 58 -47.41 21.59 -13.82
N LYS A 59 -47.60 22.57 -14.72
CA LYS A 59 -46.81 22.71 -15.95
C LYS A 59 -45.36 23.14 -15.67
N THR A 60 -45.12 23.72 -14.50
CA THR A 60 -43.79 24.14 -14.06
C THR A 60 -43.01 22.93 -13.55
N PRO A 61 -41.81 22.65 -14.08
CA PRO A 61 -41.01 21.52 -13.60
C PRO A 61 -40.53 21.75 -12.16
N GLU A 62 -40.42 20.67 -11.39
CA GLU A 62 -40.15 20.73 -9.94
C GLU A 62 -38.87 21.49 -9.58
N TRP A 63 -37.81 21.33 -10.37
CA TRP A 63 -36.54 22.03 -10.12
C TRP A 63 -36.67 23.55 -10.19
N GLN A 64 -37.63 24.10 -10.95
CA GLN A 64 -37.93 25.54 -11.00
C GLN A 64 -38.70 26.03 -9.77
N LYS A 65 -39.34 25.12 -9.03
CA LYS A 65 -40.09 25.43 -7.80
C LYS A 65 -39.18 25.53 -6.58
N THR A 66 -37.97 24.99 -6.66
CA THR A 66 -37.00 24.93 -5.55
C THR A 66 -36.33 26.29 -5.25
N GLU A 67 -35.90 26.49 -4.00
CA GLU A 67 -35.08 27.65 -3.59
C GLU A 67 -33.80 27.79 -4.40
N ARG A 68 -33.25 26.66 -4.90
CA ARG A 68 -32.07 26.64 -5.77
C ARG A 68 -32.29 27.44 -7.05
N TYR A 69 -33.49 27.38 -7.62
CA TYR A 69 -33.84 28.16 -8.80
C TYR A 69 -33.94 29.65 -8.47
N ASP A 70 -34.60 30.00 -7.36
CA ASP A 70 -34.72 31.38 -6.91
C ASP A 70 -33.34 32.02 -6.69
N ARG A 71 -32.42 31.30 -6.04
CA ARG A 71 -31.01 31.71 -5.87
C ARG A 71 -30.31 31.94 -7.22
N LYS A 72 -30.57 31.09 -8.22
CA LYS A 72 -30.01 31.22 -9.58
C LYS A 72 -30.54 32.44 -10.32
N VAL A 73 -31.84 32.74 -10.20
CA VAL A 73 -32.46 33.92 -10.83
C VAL A 73 -31.93 35.20 -10.17
N PHE A 74 -31.85 35.22 -8.84
CA PHE A 74 -31.26 36.32 -8.08
C PHE A 74 -29.79 36.55 -8.46
N ALA A 75 -28.98 35.49 -8.62
CA ALA A 75 -27.60 35.63 -9.06
C ALA A 75 -27.45 36.24 -10.47
N ARG A 76 -28.43 36.04 -11.37
CA ARG A 76 -28.41 36.56 -12.75
C ARG A 76 -28.94 37.99 -12.87
N HIS A 77 -30.01 38.30 -12.15
CA HIS A 77 -30.75 39.55 -12.30
C HIS A 77 -30.65 40.46 -11.06
N GLY A 78 -29.96 40.02 -10.01
CA GLY A 78 -29.85 40.74 -8.75
C GLY A 78 -31.21 40.95 -8.07
N SER A 79 -31.35 42.10 -7.44
CA SER A 79 -32.58 42.54 -6.77
C SER A 79 -33.76 42.74 -7.73
N ALA A 80 -33.51 42.92 -9.03
CA ALA A 80 -34.57 43.05 -10.04
C ALA A 80 -35.42 41.78 -10.18
N SER A 81 -34.94 40.64 -9.67
CA SER A 81 -35.71 39.38 -9.63
C SER A 81 -36.81 39.36 -8.58
N GLY A 82 -36.82 40.28 -7.60
CA GLY A 82 -37.78 40.30 -6.51
C GLY A 82 -37.61 39.19 -5.46
N VAL A 83 -36.59 38.34 -5.59
CA VAL A 83 -36.26 37.31 -4.58
C VAL A 83 -35.64 37.99 -3.36
N SER A 84 -36.11 37.64 -2.17
CA SER A 84 -35.58 38.23 -0.93
C SER A 84 -34.16 37.68 -0.64
N PRO A 85 -33.18 38.56 -0.35
CA PRO A 85 -31.80 38.12 -0.07
C PRO A 85 -31.66 37.20 1.14
N ALA A 86 -32.60 37.25 2.09
CA ALA A 86 -32.59 36.38 3.27
C ALA A 86 -32.74 34.89 2.93
N LEU A 87 -33.48 34.55 1.87
CA LEU A 87 -33.67 33.17 1.40
C LEU A 87 -32.42 32.55 0.75
N LEU A 88 -31.38 33.35 0.51
CA LEU A 88 -30.12 32.85 -0.05
C LEU A 88 -29.32 32.07 1.00
N TRP A 89 -29.46 32.45 2.26
CA TRP A 89 -28.81 31.78 3.38
C TRP A 89 -29.59 30.51 3.76
N PRO A 90 -28.90 29.46 4.27
CA PRO A 90 -29.56 28.27 4.76
C PRO A 90 -30.56 28.60 5.87
N SER A 91 -31.65 27.83 5.95
CA SER A 91 -32.52 27.90 7.11
C SER A 91 -31.81 27.40 8.38
N PRO A 92 -32.22 27.80 9.59
CA PRO A 92 -31.58 27.33 10.82
C PRO A 92 -31.50 25.79 10.92
N ALA A 93 -32.54 25.08 10.49
CA ALA A 93 -32.54 23.62 10.46
C ALA A 93 -31.53 23.03 9.45
N GLN A 94 -31.38 23.65 8.26
CA GLN A 94 -30.37 23.25 7.29
C GLN A 94 -28.95 23.55 7.81
N LEU A 95 -28.78 24.67 8.52
CA LEU A 95 -27.50 25.05 9.10
C LEU A 95 -27.03 24.04 10.15
N GLU A 96 -27.93 23.60 11.03
CA GLU A 96 -27.64 22.55 12.03
C GLU A 96 -27.22 21.23 11.37
N GLN A 97 -27.88 20.83 10.27
CA GLN A 97 -27.50 19.65 9.49
C GLN A 97 -26.09 19.78 8.90
N ILE A 98 -25.79 20.93 8.27
CA ILE A 98 -24.47 21.21 7.69
C ILE A 98 -23.39 21.16 8.79
N ILE A 99 -23.64 21.76 9.96
CA ILE A 99 -22.71 21.77 11.09
C ILE A 99 -22.50 20.35 11.63
N ALA A 100 -23.56 19.54 11.71
CA ALA A 100 -23.45 18.16 12.18
C ALA A 100 -22.66 17.28 11.20
N GLU A 101 -22.90 17.42 9.89
CA GLU A 101 -22.16 16.74 8.84
C GLU A 101 -20.68 17.15 8.86
N GLU A 102 -20.39 18.46 8.96
CA GLU A 102 -19.03 18.97 9.02
C GLU A 102 -18.29 18.42 10.25
N LYS A 103 -18.90 18.44 11.44
CA LYS A 103 -18.28 17.87 12.64
C LYS A 103 -18.00 16.37 12.52
N GLN A 104 -18.88 15.63 11.83
CA GLN A 104 -18.73 14.19 11.66
C GLN A 104 -17.60 13.83 10.68
N TRP A 105 -17.49 14.56 9.55
CA TRP A 105 -16.58 14.21 8.46
C TRP A 105 -15.28 15.02 8.48
N HIS A 106 -15.31 16.22 9.05
CA HIS A 106 -14.21 17.17 9.10
C HIS A 106 -13.88 17.49 10.56
N PRO A 107 -13.14 16.60 11.25
CA PRO A 107 -12.74 16.82 12.64
C PRO A 107 -11.82 18.05 12.77
N ALA A 108 -11.70 18.55 14.00
CA ALA A 108 -10.82 19.67 14.29
C ALA A 108 -9.34 19.33 14.01
N LEU A 109 -8.57 20.35 13.64
CA LEU A 109 -7.15 20.21 13.30
C LEU A 109 -6.35 19.60 14.47
N GLU A 110 -6.65 19.98 15.70
CA GLU A 110 -6.02 19.45 16.91
C GLU A 110 -6.17 17.93 17.02
N GLU A 111 -7.39 17.41 16.86
CA GLU A 111 -7.64 15.96 16.87
C GLU A 111 -6.86 15.23 15.77
N THR A 112 -6.72 15.85 14.60
CA THR A 112 -5.94 15.25 13.51
C THR A 112 -4.46 15.17 13.85
N LEU A 113 -3.90 16.21 14.47
CA LEU A 113 -2.50 16.24 14.91
C LEU A 113 -2.23 15.20 15.99
N GLU A 114 -3.14 15.05 16.96
CA GLU A 114 -3.04 14.03 18.00
C GLU A 114 -3.05 12.61 17.40
N LYS A 115 -3.94 12.35 16.44
CA LYS A 115 -4.02 11.07 15.72
C LYS A 115 -2.73 10.78 14.94
N VAL A 116 -2.14 11.79 14.30
CA VAL A 116 -0.86 11.65 13.59
C VAL A 116 0.27 11.35 14.57
N ALA A 117 0.38 12.12 15.65
CA ALA A 117 1.41 11.93 16.68
C ALA A 117 1.31 10.54 17.34
N ALA A 118 0.10 10.04 17.59
CA ALA A 118 -0.12 8.69 18.11
C ALA A 118 0.37 7.61 17.14
N LYS A 119 0.02 7.73 15.84
CA LYS A 119 0.47 6.80 14.80
C LYS A 119 1.99 6.79 14.65
N GLU A 120 2.62 7.96 14.68
CA GLU A 120 4.08 8.08 14.59
C GLU A 120 4.78 7.39 15.77
N LYS A 121 4.26 7.56 17.00
CA LYS A 121 4.77 6.88 18.19
C LYS A 121 4.65 5.37 18.08
N GLU A 122 3.52 4.86 17.59
CA GLU A 122 3.35 3.41 17.37
C GLU A 122 4.31 2.85 16.34
N ILE A 123 4.50 3.55 15.21
CA ILE A 123 5.42 3.16 14.15
C ILE A 123 6.86 3.15 14.69
N ALA A 124 7.25 4.19 15.43
CA ALA A 124 8.56 4.28 16.06
C ALA A 124 8.78 3.13 17.06
N ALA A 125 7.79 2.83 17.91
CA ALA A 125 7.88 1.72 18.87
C ALA A 125 8.03 0.36 18.16
N LYS A 126 7.25 0.10 17.11
CA LYS A 126 7.35 -1.12 16.29
C LYS A 126 8.72 -1.23 15.62
N ARG A 127 9.24 -0.13 15.09
CA ARG A 127 10.57 -0.08 14.49
C ARG A 127 11.66 -0.40 15.51
N LEU A 128 11.64 0.22 16.68
CA LEU A 128 12.61 -0.04 17.76
C LEU A 128 12.53 -1.48 18.26
N ALA A 129 11.33 -2.04 18.41
CA ALA A 129 11.16 -3.44 18.80
C ALA A 129 11.77 -4.40 17.76
N ARG A 130 11.56 -4.12 16.47
CA ARG A 130 12.17 -4.88 15.37
C ARG A 130 13.68 -4.77 15.36
N GLU A 131 14.22 -3.57 15.54
CA GLU A 131 15.67 -3.33 15.60
C GLU A 131 16.31 -4.07 16.80
N LYS A 132 15.68 -4.05 17.97
CA LYS A 132 16.12 -4.81 19.15
C LYS A 132 16.13 -6.32 18.90
N LEU A 133 15.09 -6.85 18.25
CA LEU A 133 15.03 -8.27 17.89
C LEU A 133 16.15 -8.63 16.92
N ILE A 134 16.36 -7.83 15.87
CA ILE A 134 17.44 -8.05 14.90
C ILE A 134 18.79 -8.03 15.61
N ALA A 135 19.05 -7.05 16.48
CA ALA A 135 20.30 -6.96 17.23
C ALA A 135 20.53 -8.20 18.11
N ALA A 136 19.51 -8.66 18.84
CA ALA A 136 19.59 -9.86 19.68
C ALA A 136 19.84 -11.14 18.86
N SER A 137 19.19 -11.26 17.69
CA SER A 137 19.42 -12.37 16.77
C SER A 137 20.83 -12.33 16.18
N MET A 138 21.28 -11.16 15.73
CA MET A 138 22.63 -10.95 15.19
C MET A 138 23.72 -11.26 16.21
N ALA A 139 23.51 -10.97 17.49
CA ALA A 139 24.43 -11.34 18.56
C ALA A 139 24.53 -12.87 18.77
N LYS A 140 23.46 -13.62 18.50
CA LYS A 140 23.43 -15.10 18.60
C LYS A 140 24.04 -15.79 17.37
N MET A 141 24.00 -15.14 16.21
CA MET A 141 24.44 -15.71 14.93
C MET A 141 25.87 -16.27 14.94
N PRO A 142 26.91 -15.59 15.49
CA PRO A 142 28.28 -16.11 15.48
C PRO A 142 28.43 -17.46 16.18
N LYS A 143 27.74 -17.65 17.32
CA LYS A 143 27.74 -18.93 18.06
C LYS A 143 27.09 -20.03 17.21
N MET A 144 25.92 -19.75 16.64
CA MET A 144 25.22 -20.70 15.77
C MET A 144 26.06 -21.11 14.54
N ILE A 145 26.76 -20.15 13.92
CA ILE A 145 27.67 -20.43 12.80
C ILE A 145 28.83 -21.33 13.24
N ALA A 146 29.42 -21.07 14.41
CA ALA A 146 30.50 -21.89 14.95
C ALA A 146 30.03 -23.33 15.23
N ASP A 147 28.87 -23.49 15.84
CA ASP A 147 28.30 -24.80 16.16
C ASP A 147 27.94 -25.57 14.88
N TRP A 148 27.33 -24.92 13.89
CA TRP A 148 27.05 -25.51 12.59
C TRP A 148 28.34 -25.95 11.87
N ARG A 149 29.39 -25.13 11.91
CA ARG A 149 30.70 -25.49 11.32
C ARG A 149 31.30 -26.72 12.03
N LYS A 150 31.24 -26.79 13.36
CA LYS A 150 31.70 -27.94 14.14
C LYS A 150 30.93 -29.20 13.77
N GLU A 151 29.60 -29.13 13.74
CA GLU A 151 28.75 -30.25 13.35
C GLU A 151 29.09 -30.74 11.94
N LYS A 152 29.32 -29.82 11.00
CA LYS A 152 29.72 -30.16 9.63
C LYS A 152 31.08 -30.86 9.58
N GLN A 153 32.04 -30.41 10.39
CA GLN A 153 33.36 -31.03 10.50
C GLN A 153 33.27 -32.42 11.14
N ASP A 154 32.51 -32.56 12.22
CA ASP A 154 32.28 -33.84 12.90
C ASP A 154 31.59 -34.84 11.98
N ALA A 155 30.58 -34.41 11.21
CA ALA A 155 29.92 -35.25 10.21
C ALA A 155 30.91 -35.68 9.10
N ARG A 156 31.81 -34.80 8.66
CA ARG A 156 32.88 -35.15 7.71
C ARG A 156 33.87 -36.13 8.32
N ARG A 157 34.27 -35.95 9.59
CA ARG A 157 35.18 -36.83 10.31
C ARG A 157 34.58 -38.24 10.46
N LYS A 158 33.33 -38.34 10.94
CA LYS A 158 32.60 -39.61 11.06
C LYS A 158 32.51 -40.34 9.71
N LYS A 159 32.19 -39.63 8.63
CA LYS A 159 32.18 -40.21 7.28
C LYS A 159 33.55 -40.72 6.83
N ARG A 160 34.65 -40.02 7.17
CA ARG A 160 36.01 -40.48 6.87
C ARG A 160 36.39 -41.71 7.70
N GLU A 161 36.07 -41.72 8.98
CA GLU A 161 36.29 -42.87 9.86
C GLU A 161 35.49 -44.10 9.41
N GLU A 162 34.24 -43.94 8.99
CA GLU A 162 33.44 -45.02 8.43
C GLU A 162 34.01 -45.56 7.13
N LYS A 163 34.50 -44.68 6.23
CA LYS A 163 35.20 -45.11 5.01
C LYS A 163 36.48 -45.88 5.35
N ALA A 164 37.32 -45.36 6.24
CA ALA A 164 38.55 -46.03 6.66
C ALA A 164 38.28 -47.37 7.34
N LYS A 165 37.23 -47.48 8.17
CA LYS A 165 36.80 -48.75 8.77
C LYS A 165 36.37 -49.75 7.70
N LYS A 166 35.56 -49.30 6.72
CA LYS A 166 35.15 -50.14 5.59
C LYS A 166 36.35 -50.60 4.76
N GLU A 167 37.31 -49.71 4.48
CA GLU A 167 38.53 -50.04 3.75
C GLU A 167 39.40 -51.07 4.50
N ARG A 168 39.53 -50.95 5.83
CA ARG A 168 40.22 -51.95 6.67
C ARG A 168 39.54 -53.32 6.59
N LEU A 169 38.21 -53.36 6.73
CA LEU A 169 37.45 -54.62 6.62
C LEU A 169 37.58 -55.24 5.22
N LEU A 170 37.61 -54.41 4.17
CA LEU A 170 37.83 -54.90 2.81
C LEU A 170 39.27 -55.41 2.59
N ALA A 171 40.27 -54.77 3.20
CA ALA A 171 41.66 -55.24 3.14
C ALA A 171 41.82 -56.60 3.84
N GLU A 172 41.30 -56.75 5.06
CA GLU A 172 41.33 -58.02 5.79
C GLU A 172 40.60 -59.14 5.04
N ALA A 173 39.49 -58.82 4.38
CA ALA A 173 38.78 -59.77 3.53
C ALA A 173 39.59 -60.18 2.29
N ARG A 174 40.32 -59.24 1.68
CA ARG A 174 41.20 -59.51 0.53
C ARG A 174 42.36 -60.43 0.91
N GLU A 175 42.95 -60.26 2.09
CA GLU A 175 44.01 -61.14 2.60
C GLU A 175 43.52 -62.57 2.86
N ARG A 176 42.27 -62.73 3.37
CA ARG A 176 41.72 -64.06 3.68
C ARG A 176 41.12 -64.80 2.48
N PHE A 177 40.42 -64.09 1.60
CA PHE A 177 39.60 -64.69 0.53
C PHE A 177 40.01 -64.27 -0.89
N GLY A 178 40.98 -63.35 -1.05
CA GLY A 178 41.47 -62.86 -2.34
C GLY A 178 40.75 -61.61 -2.88
N TYR A 179 41.19 -61.12 -4.05
CA TYR A 179 40.79 -59.81 -4.61
C TYR A 179 39.36 -59.74 -5.21
N ALA A 180 38.76 -60.87 -5.58
CA ALA A 180 37.45 -60.96 -6.22
C ALA A 180 36.31 -61.17 -5.20
N LEU A 181 36.20 -60.30 -4.19
CA LEU A 181 35.19 -60.42 -3.14
C LEU A 181 34.17 -59.28 -3.17
N ASP A 182 32.89 -59.65 -3.30
CA ASP A 182 31.78 -58.70 -3.22
C ASP A 182 31.36 -58.45 -1.76
N PRO A 183 31.13 -57.18 -1.36
CA PRO A 183 30.69 -56.83 0.00
C PRO A 183 29.34 -57.41 0.44
N ARG A 184 28.56 -57.95 -0.51
CA ARG A 184 27.23 -58.55 -0.26
C ARG A 184 27.28 -60.08 -0.16
N SER A 185 28.45 -60.69 -0.38
CA SER A 185 28.60 -62.14 -0.35
C SER A 185 28.42 -62.70 1.07
N PRO A 186 27.85 -63.92 1.23
CA PRO A 186 27.61 -64.51 2.54
C PRO A 186 28.90 -64.73 3.35
N LYS A 187 29.99 -65.09 2.65
CA LYS A 187 31.32 -65.32 3.25
C LYS A 187 31.90 -64.06 3.91
N PHE A 188 31.70 -62.89 3.29
CA PHE A 188 32.15 -61.61 3.87
C PHE A 188 31.34 -61.25 5.13
N LEU A 189 30.02 -61.50 5.10
CA LEU A 189 29.13 -61.21 6.23
C LEU A 189 29.44 -62.09 7.45
N GLU A 190 29.76 -63.38 7.24
CA GLU A 190 30.20 -64.29 8.30
C GLU A 190 31.52 -63.83 8.94
N MET A 191 32.50 -63.47 8.12
CA MET A 191 33.78 -62.93 8.60
C MET A 191 33.62 -61.65 9.41
N VAL A 192 32.81 -60.69 8.92
CA VAL A 192 32.51 -59.46 9.68
C VAL A 192 31.82 -59.79 11.00
N ALA A 193 30.88 -60.75 11.02
CA ALA A 193 30.21 -61.17 12.25
C ALA A 193 31.16 -61.82 13.27
N GLU A 194 32.20 -62.54 12.82
CA GLU A 194 33.25 -63.06 13.69
C GLU A 194 34.10 -61.93 14.30
N ILE A 195 34.56 -60.99 13.48
CA ILE A 195 35.35 -59.82 13.92
C ILE A 195 34.55 -58.99 14.93
N GLU A 196 33.26 -58.74 14.67
CA GLU A 196 32.40 -58.02 15.60
C GLU A 196 32.19 -58.78 16.93
N LYS A 197 32.07 -60.11 16.90
CA LYS A 197 31.97 -60.94 18.11
C LYS A 197 33.26 -60.85 18.94
N GLU A 198 34.42 -60.90 18.30
CA GLU A 198 35.72 -60.76 18.96
C GLU A 198 35.92 -59.36 19.54
N GLU A 199 35.62 -58.31 18.78
CA GLU A 199 35.66 -56.93 19.27
C GLU A 199 34.70 -56.71 20.43
N ARG A 200 33.49 -57.28 20.39
CA ARG A 200 32.52 -57.17 21.48
C ARG A 200 33.01 -57.86 22.74
N LYS A 201 33.69 -59.02 22.62
CA LYS A 201 34.35 -59.69 23.76
C LYS A 201 35.48 -58.84 24.33
N LYS A 202 36.37 -58.32 23.48
CA LYS A 202 37.48 -57.42 23.88
C LYS A 202 36.98 -56.15 24.56
N ARG A 203 35.94 -55.49 24.01
CA ARG A 203 35.30 -54.30 24.60
C ARG A 203 34.65 -54.60 25.95
N LYS A 204 34.02 -55.76 26.11
CA LYS A 204 33.45 -56.19 27.41
C LYS A 204 34.54 -56.41 28.46
N LEU A 205 35.65 -57.04 28.10
CA LEU A 205 36.78 -57.26 29.01
C LEU A 205 37.46 -55.94 29.41
N LEU A 206 37.70 -55.03 28.46
CA LEU A 206 38.24 -53.71 28.75
C LEU A 206 37.30 -52.86 29.61
N LYS A 207 35.97 -52.95 29.40
CA LYS A 207 34.99 -52.30 30.27
C LYS A 207 34.96 -52.90 31.68
N ARG A 208 35.16 -54.22 31.84
CA ARG A 208 35.26 -54.86 33.15
C ARG A 208 36.52 -54.43 33.89
N ARG A 209 37.68 -54.45 33.21
CA ARG A 209 38.96 -53.97 33.76
C ARG A 209 38.90 -52.50 34.19
N LYS A 210 38.34 -51.61 33.36
CA LYS A 210 38.16 -50.20 33.75
C LYS A 210 37.24 -50.01 34.96
N LYS A 211 36.19 -50.84 35.09
CA LYS A 211 35.31 -50.83 36.27
C LYS A 211 36.02 -51.36 37.51
N GLU A 212 36.84 -52.40 37.37
CA GLU A 212 37.67 -52.94 38.46
C GLU A 212 38.76 -51.94 38.89
N GLU A 213 39.35 -51.20 37.94
CA GLU A 213 40.29 -50.10 38.20
C GLU A 213 39.60 -48.90 38.87
N GLU A 214 38.42 -48.47 38.39
CA GLU A 214 37.62 -47.40 39.02
C GLU A 214 37.10 -47.80 40.41
N GLN A 215 36.86 -49.10 40.68
CA GLN A 215 36.48 -49.63 41.99
C GLN A 215 37.68 -49.89 42.92
N GLY A 216 38.87 -50.14 42.37
CA GLY A 216 40.13 -50.26 43.12
C GLY A 216 40.81 -48.92 43.44
N LEU A 217 40.44 -47.84 42.75
CA LEU A 217 40.86 -46.45 43.00
C LEU A 217 39.88 -45.65 43.88
N ALA A 218 38.87 -46.30 44.45
CA ALA A 218 38.17 -45.80 45.63
C ALA A 218 38.77 -46.48 46.88
N PRO A 219 39.87 -45.98 47.46
CA PRO A 219 40.36 -46.48 48.73
C PRO A 219 39.33 -46.19 49.82
N SER A 220 38.98 -47.25 50.55
CA SER A 220 38.62 -47.18 51.95
C SER A 220 39.59 -46.23 52.67
N ALA A 221 39.08 -45.13 53.19
CA ALA A 221 39.66 -44.49 54.36
C ALA A 221 39.10 -45.22 55.60
N PRO A 222 39.85 -46.08 56.30
CA PRO A 222 39.50 -46.50 57.65
C PRO A 222 39.96 -45.44 58.67
N ALA A 223 39.18 -45.33 59.75
CA ALA A 223 39.17 -44.30 60.77
C ALA A 223 40.27 -44.42 61.86
N ALA A 224 40.62 -43.30 62.51
CA ALA A 224 41.13 -43.14 63.89
C ALA A 224 41.23 -41.62 64.24
N THR A 225 40.34 -40.98 65.03
CA THR A 225 40.20 -40.81 66.51
C THR A 225 40.75 -39.48 67.07
N GLU A 226 40.11 -38.99 68.15
CA GLU A 226 40.47 -37.88 69.08
C GLU A 226 39.97 -36.46 68.69
N SER A 227 39.43 -35.57 69.53
CA SER A 227 38.85 -35.56 70.90
C SER A 227 38.32 -34.11 71.12
N ALA A 228 37.30 -33.95 71.99
CA ALA A 228 36.76 -32.70 72.56
C ALA A 228 35.93 -31.74 71.66
#